data_AF-A0AA39UN26-F1
#
_entry.id   AF-A0AA39UN26-F1
#
_cell.length_a   1.000
_cell.length_b   1.000
_cell.length_c   1.000
_cell.angle_alpha   90.00
_cell.angle_beta   90.00
_cell.angle_gamma   90.00
#
_symmetry.space_group_name_H-M   'P 1'
#
loop_
_entity.id
_entity.type
_entity.pdbx_description
1 polymer ?
#
loop_
_entity_poly.entity_id
_entity_poly.type
_entity_poly.pdbx_seq_one_letter_code
_entity_poly.pdbx_strand_id
1 'polypeptide(L)'
;MSFDLDLIIRNGIVVTASDQVACDIGIKDGKIRFLAAGLPSLGGCQEIDAEGGCIAPGGVDSHVHVAQSAAKGLGARSADDWTSATRSALAGGTTTILAFAVQGRGASLANAVTDYHAKSDDFAVCDYGFHLIVTDPNEHQMHTELPRLVKEGITSMKIYMTYADLKLNDGEILNVLFAARKYKVTTMVHCENADVIDWMTKSLQARGMTEPWHHGTSRPPIVESEATHRALVLAELMDTPMLIVHVSAPEAINIIRKAQTRLLPIYAETCPHYALLDGSQMRKEGFEGAKCVCAPPLRDDPMDKERIWEGLANSTFTVISSDHAPTCYNDERGKQLGLIQNPTNNPRGNFKTIPNGLPGVETRTPLLWSEGVLKGRITPQKFVELNSTNAAKLYGMYPQKGTIQPGSDADLIIWRSDKSRKPYKIENSKLHHACDYTPYEGIVLEDWPRYTILRGKIVYDGESNEVLAPPGSGKFLQRGSSTLPGPRNQWLSEWRPE
;
A
#
# COMPACT_ATOMS: atom_id res chain seq x y z
N MET A 1 31.78 -16.19 -23.96
CA MET A 1 30.54 -15.54 -23.51
C MET A 1 30.77 -14.04 -23.63
N SER A 2 30.05 -13.32 -24.49
CA SER A 2 30.14 -11.85 -24.49
C SER A 2 29.25 -11.30 -23.37
N PHE A 3 29.77 -10.34 -22.61
CA PHE A 3 29.01 -9.59 -21.61
C PHE A 3 28.17 -8.50 -22.30
N ASP A 4 27.24 -8.91 -23.15
CA ASP A 4 26.31 -7.99 -23.81
C ASP A 4 25.25 -7.52 -22.79
N LEU A 5 25.42 -6.31 -22.27
CA LEU A 5 24.59 -5.68 -21.25
C LEU A 5 24.07 -4.34 -21.78
N ASP A 6 22.84 -3.99 -21.38
CA ASP A 6 22.22 -2.70 -21.74
C ASP A 6 22.64 -1.60 -20.75
N LEU A 7 22.74 -1.96 -19.46
CA LEU A 7 23.07 -1.06 -18.36
C LEU A 7 23.94 -1.78 -17.32
N ILE A 8 24.98 -1.10 -16.83
CA ILE A 8 25.74 -1.47 -15.63
C ILE A 8 25.59 -0.37 -14.58
N ILE A 9 25.22 -0.75 -13.37
CA ILE A 9 25.26 0.14 -12.19
C ILE A 9 26.51 -0.19 -11.40
N ARG A 10 27.38 0.80 -11.22
CA ARG A 10 28.71 0.67 -10.61
C ARG A 10 28.77 1.26 -9.22
N ASN A 11 29.75 0.78 -8.44
CA ASN A 11 30.14 1.38 -7.15
C ASN A 11 28.99 1.54 -6.15
N GLY A 12 27.99 0.67 -6.22
CA GLY A 12 26.83 0.69 -5.34
C GLY A 12 26.96 -0.30 -4.19
N ILE A 13 26.19 -0.04 -3.15
CA ILE A 13 25.97 -0.98 -2.06
C ILE A 13 24.59 -1.61 -2.25
N VAL A 14 24.55 -2.82 -2.81
CA VAL A 14 23.33 -3.58 -3.06
C VAL A 14 22.78 -4.08 -1.73
N VAL A 15 21.51 -3.78 -1.47
CA VAL A 15 20.79 -4.21 -0.27
C VAL A 15 19.62 -5.09 -0.68
N THR A 16 19.55 -6.28 -0.09
CA THR A 16 18.41 -7.18 -0.16
C THR A 16 17.72 -7.23 1.21
N ALA A 17 16.65 -8.03 1.34
CA ALA A 17 16.01 -8.23 2.65
C ALA A 17 16.89 -8.94 3.69
N SER A 18 18.06 -9.47 3.29
CA SER A 18 18.98 -10.23 4.16
C SER A 18 20.41 -9.72 4.15
N ASP A 19 20.86 -9.10 3.05
CA ASP A 19 22.28 -8.85 2.80
C ASP A 19 22.54 -7.41 2.39
N GLN A 20 23.78 -6.97 2.64
CA GLN A 20 24.34 -5.73 2.12
C GLN A 20 25.70 -6.05 1.51
N VAL A 21 25.88 -5.77 0.22
CA VAL A 21 27.10 -6.14 -0.51
C VAL A 21 27.50 -5.05 -1.50
N ALA A 22 28.79 -4.72 -1.53
CA ALA A 22 29.34 -3.86 -2.56
C ALA A 22 29.57 -4.67 -3.85
N CYS A 23 28.80 -4.41 -4.90
CA CYS A 23 28.97 -5.04 -6.20
C CYS A 23 28.32 -4.21 -7.31
N ASP A 24 28.72 -4.50 -8.55
CA ASP A 24 28.10 -3.95 -9.75
C ASP A 24 26.87 -4.79 -10.13
N ILE A 25 25.85 -4.14 -10.69
CA ILE A 25 24.65 -4.80 -11.24
C ILE A 25 24.70 -4.71 -12.76
N GLY A 26 24.74 -5.86 -13.44
CA GLY A 26 24.63 -5.95 -14.89
C GLY A 26 23.21 -6.27 -15.33
N ILE A 27 22.65 -5.48 -16.23
CA ILE A 27 21.25 -5.57 -16.67
C ILE A 27 21.18 -5.82 -18.19
N LYS A 28 20.29 -6.74 -18.61
CA LYS A 28 20.01 -7.04 -20.03
C LYS A 28 18.54 -7.42 -20.20
N ASP A 29 17.89 -6.87 -21.23
CA ASP A 29 16.47 -7.09 -21.55
C ASP A 29 15.54 -6.75 -20.38
N GLY A 30 15.90 -5.70 -19.64
CA GLY A 30 15.17 -5.24 -18.47
C GLY A 30 15.22 -6.16 -17.25
N LYS A 31 16.14 -7.12 -17.23
CA LYS A 31 16.37 -8.04 -16.09
C LYS A 31 17.79 -7.94 -15.57
N ILE A 32 17.93 -8.17 -14.27
CA ILE A 32 19.25 -8.34 -13.66
C ILE A 32 19.86 -9.64 -14.19
N ARG A 33 21.09 -9.58 -14.69
CA ARG A 33 21.85 -10.74 -15.20
C ARG A 33 23.02 -11.10 -14.33
N PHE A 34 23.74 -10.10 -13.82
CA PHE A 34 24.95 -10.32 -13.04
C PHE A 34 24.98 -9.44 -11.80
N LEU A 35 25.54 -9.99 -10.73
CA LEU A 35 26.02 -9.29 -9.55
C LEU A 35 27.48 -9.70 -9.39
N ALA A 36 28.42 -8.77 -9.53
CA ALA A 36 29.85 -9.09 -9.44
C ALA A 36 30.67 -7.88 -9.01
N ALA A 37 31.82 -8.13 -8.39
CA ALA A 37 32.81 -7.09 -8.16
C ALA A 37 33.56 -6.79 -9.47
N GLY A 38 33.37 -5.59 -10.02
CA GLY A 38 34.08 -5.14 -11.22
C GLY A 38 33.61 -5.82 -12.51
N LEU A 39 32.39 -5.53 -12.95
CA LEU A 39 31.90 -6.02 -14.25
C LEU A 39 32.68 -5.37 -15.40
N PRO A 40 33.17 -6.15 -16.39
CA PRO A 40 33.89 -5.58 -17.52
C PRO A 40 32.97 -4.66 -18.32
N SER A 41 33.46 -3.47 -18.65
CA SER A 41 32.78 -2.58 -19.60
C SER A 41 33.04 -3.08 -21.01
N LEU A 42 31.98 -3.46 -21.74
CA LEU A 42 32.05 -3.68 -23.18
C LEU A 42 31.43 -2.48 -23.90
N GLY A 43 31.97 -2.13 -25.06
CA GLY A 43 31.49 -0.97 -25.83
C GLY A 43 29.99 -1.06 -26.14
N GLY A 44 29.25 0.03 -25.86
CA GLY A 44 27.81 0.15 -26.14
C GLY A 44 26.88 0.02 -24.94
N CYS A 45 27.39 -0.36 -23.75
CA CYS A 45 26.59 -0.43 -22.51
C CYS A 45 26.49 0.95 -21.84
N GLN A 46 25.30 1.34 -21.37
CA GLN A 46 25.16 2.51 -20.50
C GLN A 46 25.75 2.20 -19.11
N GLU A 47 26.35 3.19 -18.46
CA GLU A 47 26.86 3.05 -17.10
C GLU A 47 26.28 4.13 -16.17
N ILE A 48 25.92 3.73 -14.95
CA ILE A 48 25.51 4.62 -13.87
C ILE A 48 26.48 4.41 -12.70
N ASP A 49 27.10 5.48 -12.23
CA ASP A 49 27.87 5.45 -10.98
C ASP A 49 26.94 5.72 -9.80
N ALA A 50 26.80 4.76 -8.89
CA ALA A 50 26.02 4.94 -7.66
C ALA A 50 26.78 5.76 -6.60
N GLU A 51 28.07 6.04 -6.80
CA GLU A 51 28.91 6.89 -5.93
C GLU A 51 28.96 6.43 -4.46
N GLY A 52 28.88 5.11 -4.22
CA GLY A 52 28.77 4.51 -2.89
C GLY A 52 27.37 4.54 -2.29
N GLY A 53 26.36 4.94 -3.06
CA GLY A 53 24.96 4.96 -2.66
C GLY A 53 24.38 3.56 -2.48
N CYS A 54 23.36 3.47 -1.62
CA CYS A 54 22.59 2.24 -1.44
C CYS A 54 21.74 1.97 -2.70
N ILE A 55 21.71 0.71 -3.14
CA ILE A 55 20.81 0.24 -4.20
C ILE A 55 19.84 -0.78 -3.60
N ALA A 56 18.56 -0.46 -3.62
CA ALA A 56 17.49 -1.32 -3.12
C ALA A 56 16.58 -1.76 -4.28
N PRO A 57 15.81 -2.86 -4.15
CA PRO A 57 14.72 -3.14 -5.08
C PRO A 57 13.75 -1.96 -5.13
N GLY A 58 13.13 -1.75 -6.29
CA GLY A 58 11.99 -0.86 -6.43
C GLY A 58 10.91 -1.16 -5.38
N GLY A 59 10.26 -0.11 -4.88
CA GLY A 59 9.18 -0.24 -3.92
C GLY A 59 7.99 -0.99 -4.52
N VAL A 60 7.35 -1.83 -3.72
CA VAL A 60 6.08 -2.47 -4.03
C VAL A 60 5.04 -1.91 -3.07
N ASP A 61 4.15 -1.05 -3.57
CA ASP A 61 3.05 -0.50 -2.78
C ASP A 61 1.78 -1.30 -3.03
N SER A 62 1.37 -2.09 -2.04
CA SER A 62 0.25 -3.03 -2.18
C SER A 62 -1.12 -2.47 -1.78
N HIS A 63 -1.24 -1.16 -1.56
CA HIS A 63 -2.53 -0.55 -1.19
C HIS A 63 -2.68 0.83 -1.83
N VAL A 64 -3.09 0.84 -3.11
CA VAL A 64 -3.24 2.08 -3.88
C VAL A 64 -4.64 2.14 -4.51
N HIS A 65 -5.44 3.13 -4.12
CA HIS A 65 -6.73 3.42 -4.74
C HIS A 65 -6.53 4.38 -5.92
N VAL A 66 -6.62 3.85 -7.15
CA VAL A 66 -6.40 4.61 -8.39
C VAL A 66 -7.71 4.82 -9.14
N ALA A 67 -8.01 6.05 -9.57
CA ALA A 67 -9.27 6.43 -10.20
C ALA A 67 -10.51 5.94 -9.39
N GLN A 68 -10.38 5.94 -8.07
CA GLN A 68 -11.33 5.38 -7.11
C GLN A 68 -11.46 6.30 -5.89
N SER A 69 -12.69 6.49 -5.40
CA SER A 69 -12.94 7.23 -4.15
C SER A 69 -13.89 6.46 -3.23
N ALA A 70 -13.59 6.46 -1.93
CA ALA A 70 -14.40 5.85 -0.89
C ALA A 70 -15.80 6.49 -0.74
N ALA A 71 -15.99 7.72 -1.24
CA ALA A 71 -17.25 8.46 -1.19
C ALA A 71 -17.90 8.64 -2.58
N LYS A 72 -17.69 7.70 -3.51
CA LYS A 72 -18.27 7.75 -4.87
C LYS A 72 -19.79 7.92 -4.87
N GLY A 73 -20.50 7.31 -3.92
CA GLY A 73 -21.96 7.47 -3.75
C GLY A 73 -22.40 8.91 -3.44
N LEU A 74 -21.49 9.73 -2.90
CA LEU A 74 -21.68 11.16 -2.68
C LEU A 74 -21.20 12.01 -3.86
N GLY A 75 -20.78 11.40 -4.97
CA GLY A 75 -20.24 12.11 -6.13
C GLY A 75 -18.76 12.49 -6.01
N ALA A 76 -18.04 11.94 -5.01
CA ALA A 76 -16.63 12.21 -4.82
C ALA A 76 -15.78 11.70 -5.99
N ARG A 77 -14.72 12.44 -6.33
CA ARG A 77 -13.78 12.11 -7.40
C ARG A 77 -12.38 11.88 -6.83
N SER A 78 -11.73 10.81 -7.28
CA SER A 78 -10.30 10.61 -7.08
C SER A 78 -9.53 11.77 -7.71
N ALA A 79 -8.51 12.28 -7.03
CA ALA A 79 -7.60 13.25 -7.63
C ALA A 79 -6.79 12.58 -8.76
N ASP A 80 -6.24 11.40 -8.47
CA ASP A 80 -5.37 10.69 -9.41
C ASP A 80 -6.17 9.75 -10.33
N ASP A 81 -5.72 9.76 -11.59
CA ASP A 81 -5.94 8.70 -12.57
C ASP A 81 -4.75 7.73 -12.60
N TRP A 82 -4.77 6.77 -13.54
CA TRP A 82 -3.71 5.77 -13.67
C TRP A 82 -2.37 6.35 -14.11
N THR A 83 -2.35 7.44 -14.87
CA THR A 83 -1.11 8.09 -15.29
C THR A 83 -0.46 8.81 -14.11
N SER A 84 -1.21 9.67 -13.44
CA SER A 84 -0.75 10.50 -12.32
C SER A 84 -0.34 9.66 -11.10
N ALA A 85 -1.15 8.68 -10.67
CA ALA A 85 -0.79 7.83 -9.53
C ALA A 85 0.50 7.03 -9.78
N THR A 86 0.65 6.44 -10.97
CA THR A 86 1.85 5.64 -11.29
C THR A 86 3.08 6.50 -11.55
N ARG A 87 2.93 7.73 -12.07
CA ARG A 87 4.02 8.71 -12.16
C ARG A 87 4.51 9.10 -10.77
N SER A 88 3.58 9.41 -9.86
CA SER A 88 3.85 9.71 -8.46
C SER A 88 4.57 8.54 -7.76
N ALA A 89 4.15 7.30 -8.01
CA ALA A 89 4.85 6.12 -7.52
C ALA A 89 6.34 6.07 -7.93
N LEU A 90 6.62 6.26 -9.24
CA LEU A 90 7.99 6.22 -9.76
C LEU A 90 8.90 7.32 -9.19
N ALA A 91 8.36 8.54 -9.01
CA ALA A 91 9.09 9.65 -8.40
C ALA A 91 9.51 9.37 -6.96
N GLY A 92 8.74 8.54 -6.25
CA GLY A 92 9.03 8.06 -4.91
C GLY A 92 9.94 6.83 -4.84
N GLY A 93 10.31 6.21 -5.96
CA GLY A 93 11.04 4.94 -5.97
C GLY A 93 10.16 3.69 -5.88
N THR A 94 8.84 3.82 -5.96
CA THR A 94 7.92 2.68 -6.08
C THR A 94 7.78 2.29 -7.55
N THR A 95 8.14 1.05 -7.90
CA THR A 95 8.12 0.55 -9.30
C THR A 95 6.97 -0.39 -9.59
N THR A 96 6.26 -0.83 -8.55
CA THR A 96 5.08 -1.68 -8.68
C THR A 96 3.99 -1.24 -7.70
N ILE A 97 2.76 -1.12 -8.20
CA ILE A 97 1.58 -0.85 -7.35
C ILE A 97 0.55 -1.98 -7.46
N LEU A 98 -0.15 -2.29 -6.38
CA LEU A 98 -1.37 -3.09 -6.43
C LEU A 98 -2.56 -2.20 -6.09
N ALA A 99 -3.46 -2.10 -7.07
CA ALA A 99 -4.71 -1.36 -6.92
C ALA A 99 -5.90 -2.29 -6.66
N PHE A 100 -7.11 -1.74 -6.57
CA PHE A 100 -8.30 -2.51 -6.25
C PHE A 100 -9.33 -2.45 -7.38
N ALA A 101 -9.62 -3.62 -7.98
CA ALA A 101 -10.81 -3.81 -8.80
C ALA A 101 -12.02 -4.00 -7.89
N VAL A 102 -13.07 -3.18 -8.04
CA VAL A 102 -14.18 -3.13 -7.07
C VAL A 102 -15.45 -3.73 -7.63
N GLN A 103 -15.90 -4.81 -7.02
CA GLN A 103 -17.21 -5.37 -7.27
C GLN A 103 -18.30 -4.42 -6.77
N GLY A 104 -19.16 -3.94 -7.67
CA GLY A 104 -20.46 -3.40 -7.26
C GLY A 104 -21.31 -4.53 -6.68
N ARG A 105 -21.95 -4.33 -5.52
CA ARG A 105 -22.75 -5.38 -4.86
C ARG A 105 -23.79 -5.97 -5.82
N GLY A 106 -23.86 -7.29 -5.91
CA GLY A 106 -24.70 -8.02 -6.87
C GLY A 106 -24.14 -8.14 -8.29
N ALA A 107 -23.01 -7.50 -8.61
CA ALA A 107 -22.36 -7.59 -9.92
C ALA A 107 -21.32 -8.72 -9.99
N SER A 108 -20.81 -8.96 -11.20
CA SER A 108 -19.73 -9.91 -11.48
C SER A 108 -18.37 -9.39 -10.98
N LEU A 109 -17.54 -10.29 -10.45
CA LEU A 109 -16.14 -10.03 -10.13
C LEU A 109 -15.31 -9.84 -11.39
N ALA A 110 -15.59 -10.63 -12.43
CA ALA A 110 -14.87 -10.54 -13.71
C ALA A 110 -15.08 -9.18 -14.38
N ASN A 111 -16.31 -8.65 -14.37
CA ASN A 111 -16.58 -7.32 -14.89
C ASN A 111 -15.79 -6.24 -14.15
N ALA A 112 -15.65 -6.35 -12.83
CA ALA A 112 -14.85 -5.40 -12.06
C ALA A 112 -13.36 -5.41 -12.49
N VAL A 113 -12.80 -6.59 -12.79
CA VAL A 113 -11.42 -6.71 -13.30
C VAL A 113 -11.30 -6.13 -14.70
N THR A 114 -12.23 -6.46 -15.61
CA THR A 114 -12.28 -5.89 -16.97
C THR A 114 -12.38 -4.36 -16.97
N ASP A 115 -13.25 -3.80 -16.12
CA ASP A 115 -13.41 -2.35 -15.98
C ASP A 115 -12.13 -1.66 -15.52
N TYR A 116 -11.32 -2.34 -14.71
CA TYR A 116 -10.07 -1.79 -14.20
C TYR A 116 -8.92 -1.91 -15.19
N HIS A 117 -8.85 -2.99 -15.98
CA HIS A 117 -7.96 -3.06 -17.15
C HIS A 117 -8.19 -1.90 -18.12
N ALA A 118 -9.46 -1.61 -18.45
CA ALA A 118 -9.81 -0.51 -19.33
C ALA A 118 -9.37 0.87 -18.82
N LYS A 119 -9.17 1.04 -17.51
CA LYS A 119 -8.68 2.28 -16.91
C LYS A 119 -7.15 2.34 -16.85
N SER A 120 -6.46 1.21 -16.91
CA SER A 120 -5.02 1.12 -16.60
C SER A 120 -4.13 0.83 -17.81
N ASP A 121 -4.57 -0.01 -18.75
CA ASP A 121 -3.70 -0.62 -19.78
C ASP A 121 -2.90 0.41 -20.61
N ASP A 122 -3.56 1.48 -21.08
CA ASP A 122 -2.91 2.51 -21.91
C ASP A 122 -2.35 3.70 -21.11
N PHE A 123 -2.49 3.70 -19.79
CA PHE A 123 -2.25 4.87 -18.94
C PHE A 123 -1.14 4.67 -17.91
N ALA A 124 -1.07 3.49 -17.30
CA ALA A 124 -0.09 3.20 -16.26
C ALA A 124 1.36 3.35 -16.77
N VAL A 125 2.23 3.95 -15.95
CA VAL A 125 3.67 4.11 -16.28
C VAL A 125 4.61 3.22 -15.46
N CYS A 126 4.10 2.60 -14.39
CA CYS A 126 4.80 1.57 -13.62
C CYS A 126 4.03 0.25 -13.67
N ASP A 127 4.68 -0.85 -13.30
CA ASP A 127 4.01 -2.15 -13.29
C ASP A 127 2.93 -2.20 -12.22
N TYR A 128 1.86 -2.93 -12.50
CA TYR A 128 0.70 -2.91 -11.63
C TYR A 128 -0.04 -4.25 -11.60
N GLY A 129 -0.87 -4.43 -10.58
CA GLY A 129 -1.82 -5.54 -10.51
C GLY A 129 -3.06 -5.16 -9.71
N PHE A 130 -4.01 -6.09 -9.61
CA PHE A 130 -5.25 -5.85 -8.88
C PHE A 130 -5.44 -6.82 -7.71
N HIS A 131 -5.86 -6.27 -6.59
CA HIS A 131 -6.70 -6.91 -5.59
C HIS A 131 -8.15 -6.85 -6.03
N LEU A 132 -8.96 -7.84 -5.67
CA LEU A 132 -10.39 -7.83 -5.93
C LEU A 132 -11.15 -7.47 -4.65
N ILE A 133 -11.82 -6.31 -4.61
CA ILE A 133 -12.75 -5.99 -3.52
C ILE A 133 -14.04 -6.77 -3.73
N VAL A 134 -14.39 -7.62 -2.77
CA VAL A 134 -15.57 -8.48 -2.79
C VAL A 134 -16.63 -7.90 -1.85
N THR A 135 -17.82 -7.64 -2.40
CA THR A 135 -18.96 -7.05 -1.69
C THR A 135 -20.16 -7.99 -1.63
N ASP A 136 -20.17 -9.06 -2.43
CA ASP A 136 -21.23 -10.08 -2.46
C ASP A 136 -20.63 -11.49 -2.73
N PRO A 137 -20.21 -12.21 -1.67
CA PRO A 137 -19.51 -13.49 -1.79
C PRO A 137 -20.47 -14.68 -1.80
N ASN A 138 -21.39 -14.72 -2.76
CA ASN A 138 -22.25 -15.89 -2.96
C ASN A 138 -21.53 -17.02 -3.72
N GLU A 139 -22.19 -18.17 -3.85
CA GLU A 139 -21.63 -19.40 -4.43
C GLU A 139 -21.07 -19.20 -5.85
N HIS A 140 -21.75 -18.42 -6.69
CA HIS A 140 -21.32 -18.19 -8.06
C HIS A 140 -20.00 -17.41 -8.11
N GLN A 141 -19.92 -16.29 -7.37
CA GLN A 141 -18.75 -15.44 -7.30
C GLN A 141 -17.55 -16.22 -6.74
N MET A 142 -17.75 -16.95 -5.64
CA MET A 142 -16.65 -17.63 -4.93
C MET A 142 -16.17 -18.90 -5.61
N HIS A 143 -17.05 -19.65 -6.28
CA HIS A 143 -16.72 -20.98 -6.81
C HIS A 143 -16.77 -21.10 -8.34
N THR A 144 -17.30 -20.10 -9.04
CA THR A 144 -17.30 -20.07 -10.52
C THR A 144 -16.38 -18.98 -11.07
N GLU A 145 -16.49 -17.74 -10.60
CA GLU A 145 -15.71 -16.62 -11.14
C GLU A 145 -14.29 -16.55 -10.57
N LEU A 146 -14.15 -16.58 -9.24
CA LEU A 146 -12.86 -16.46 -8.57
C LEU A 146 -11.79 -17.42 -9.11
N PRO A 147 -12.06 -18.74 -9.34
CA PRO A 147 -11.04 -19.65 -9.85
C PRO A 147 -10.57 -19.32 -11.28
N ARG A 148 -11.39 -18.64 -12.08
CA ARG A 148 -10.99 -18.15 -13.41
C ARG A 148 -10.07 -16.95 -13.28
N LEU A 149 -10.46 -15.98 -12.45
CA LEU A 149 -9.66 -14.79 -12.14
C LEU A 149 -8.31 -15.12 -11.52
N VAL A 150 -8.23 -16.17 -10.70
CA VAL A 150 -6.95 -16.69 -10.18
C VAL A 150 -6.02 -17.15 -11.29
N LYS A 151 -6.54 -17.79 -12.35
CA LYS A 151 -5.74 -18.19 -13.52
C LYS A 151 -5.28 -16.99 -14.36
N GLU A 152 -6.01 -15.88 -14.28
CA GLU A 152 -5.66 -14.60 -14.91
C GLU A 152 -4.70 -13.76 -14.05
N GLY A 153 -4.29 -14.29 -12.89
CA GLY A 153 -3.28 -13.66 -12.02
C GLY A 153 -3.85 -12.78 -10.90
N ILE A 154 -5.16 -12.85 -10.64
CA ILE A 154 -5.80 -12.19 -9.50
C ILE A 154 -5.80 -13.13 -8.30
N THR A 155 -4.77 -13.01 -7.45
CA THR A 155 -4.50 -13.95 -6.34
C THR A 155 -4.66 -13.33 -4.96
N SER A 156 -5.42 -12.22 -4.86
CA SER A 156 -5.77 -11.61 -3.59
C SER A 156 -7.13 -10.91 -3.62
N MET A 157 -7.87 -11.03 -2.53
CA MET A 157 -9.17 -10.40 -2.32
C MET A 157 -9.11 -9.44 -1.13
N LYS A 158 -9.91 -8.38 -1.17
CA LYS A 158 -10.10 -7.42 -0.09
C LYS A 158 -11.56 -7.40 0.32
N ILE A 159 -11.80 -7.46 1.63
CA ILE A 159 -13.12 -7.37 2.22
C ILE A 159 -13.15 -6.31 3.32
N TYR A 160 -14.35 -5.84 3.65
CA TYR A 160 -14.57 -4.83 4.66
C TYR A 160 -15.51 -5.35 5.75
N MET A 161 -15.21 -5.00 7.00
CA MET A 161 -16.11 -5.19 8.15
C MET A 161 -16.90 -3.91 8.48
N THR A 162 -16.69 -2.85 7.70
CA THR A 162 -17.34 -1.54 7.80
C THR A 162 -17.76 -1.01 6.42
N TYR A 163 -18.40 0.15 6.40
CA TYR A 163 -19.08 0.78 5.26
C TYR A 163 -20.29 -0.02 4.76
N ALA A 164 -21.49 0.57 4.82
CA ALA A 164 -22.73 -0.14 4.50
C ALA A 164 -22.72 -0.84 3.13
N ASP A 165 -22.16 -0.20 2.10
CA ASP A 165 -22.14 -0.77 0.75
C ASP A 165 -21.12 -1.91 0.58
N LEU A 166 -20.06 -1.94 1.40
CA LEU A 166 -18.92 -2.86 1.27
C LEU A 166 -18.90 -3.94 2.34
N LYS A 167 -19.55 -3.72 3.50
CA LYS A 167 -19.43 -4.59 4.66
C LYS A 167 -19.96 -5.98 4.35
N LEU A 168 -19.24 -6.98 4.84
CA LEU A 168 -19.68 -8.36 4.91
C LEU A 168 -20.02 -8.70 6.36
N ASN A 169 -21.05 -9.52 6.56
CA ASN A 169 -21.30 -10.16 7.84
C ASN A 169 -20.33 -11.35 8.04
N ASP A 170 -20.23 -11.86 9.27
CA ASP A 170 -19.26 -12.91 9.59
C ASP A 170 -19.46 -14.21 8.77
N GLY A 171 -20.71 -14.56 8.42
CA GLY A 171 -21.02 -15.71 7.56
C GLY A 171 -20.54 -15.51 6.12
N GLU A 172 -20.72 -14.31 5.57
CA GLU A 172 -20.17 -13.93 4.26
C GLU A 172 -18.63 -13.94 4.28
N ILE A 173 -18.00 -13.49 5.37
CA ILE A 173 -16.55 -13.58 5.56
C ILE A 173 -16.08 -15.03 5.56
N LEU A 174 -16.80 -15.95 6.22
CA LEU A 174 -16.48 -17.38 6.18
C LEU A 174 -16.55 -17.96 4.76
N ASN A 175 -17.52 -17.56 3.94
CA ASN A 175 -17.58 -17.96 2.52
C ASN A 175 -16.33 -17.52 1.76
N VAL A 176 -15.89 -16.27 1.97
CA VAL A 176 -14.66 -15.74 1.37
C VAL A 176 -13.44 -16.53 1.84
N LEU A 177 -13.29 -16.77 3.14
CA LEU A 177 -12.15 -17.48 3.70
C LEU A 177 -12.08 -18.93 3.25
N PHE A 178 -13.23 -19.59 3.11
CA PHE A 178 -13.33 -20.95 2.60
C PHE A 178 -12.84 -21.04 1.14
N ALA A 179 -13.32 -20.15 0.28
CA ALA A 179 -12.88 -20.09 -1.12
C ALA A 179 -11.40 -19.68 -1.23
N ALA A 180 -10.98 -18.68 -0.46
CA ALA A 180 -9.61 -18.19 -0.46
C ALA A 180 -8.60 -19.28 -0.09
N ARG A 181 -8.93 -20.12 0.91
CA ARG A 181 -8.13 -21.28 1.28
C ARG A 181 -7.99 -22.27 0.12
N LYS A 182 -9.13 -22.63 -0.50
CA LYS A 182 -9.18 -23.60 -1.61
C LYS A 182 -8.36 -23.16 -2.80
N TYR A 183 -8.42 -21.88 -3.15
CA TYR A 183 -7.77 -21.32 -4.34
C TYR A 183 -6.43 -20.62 -4.05
N LYS A 184 -5.93 -20.69 -2.81
CA LYS A 184 -4.66 -20.07 -2.37
C LYS A 184 -4.60 -18.56 -2.64
N VAL A 185 -5.71 -17.89 -2.36
CA VAL A 185 -5.88 -16.44 -2.52
C VAL A 185 -5.59 -15.76 -1.19
N THR A 186 -4.77 -14.72 -1.19
CA THR A 186 -4.52 -13.92 0.02
C THR A 186 -5.76 -13.09 0.34
N THR A 187 -6.31 -13.22 1.55
CA THR A 187 -7.46 -12.41 1.99
C THR A 187 -6.98 -11.21 2.79
N MET A 188 -7.38 -10.01 2.37
CA MET A 188 -7.10 -8.73 3.02
C MET A 188 -8.37 -8.24 3.72
N VAL A 189 -8.28 -7.77 4.97
CA VAL A 189 -9.47 -7.36 5.74
C VAL A 189 -9.29 -5.97 6.34
N HIS A 190 -10.19 -5.05 5.97
CA HIS A 190 -10.36 -3.79 6.68
C HIS A 190 -11.19 -4.04 7.95
N CYS A 191 -10.56 -3.89 9.11
CA CYS A 191 -11.15 -4.25 10.40
C CYS A 191 -11.56 -2.99 11.18
N GLU A 192 -12.82 -2.58 11.04
CA GLU A 192 -13.48 -1.66 11.98
C GLU A 192 -14.93 -2.14 12.19
N ASN A 193 -15.48 -1.99 13.39
CA ASN A 193 -16.86 -2.39 13.68
C ASN A 193 -17.88 -1.39 13.12
N ALA A 194 -18.58 -1.75 12.03
CA ALA A 194 -19.57 -0.91 11.37
C ALA A 194 -20.64 -0.35 12.31
N ASP A 195 -21.20 -1.20 13.17
CA ASP A 195 -22.38 -0.86 13.95
C ASP A 195 -22.02 0.13 15.07
N VAL A 196 -20.83 -0.03 15.66
CA VAL A 196 -20.28 0.94 16.63
C VAL A 196 -20.00 2.29 15.95
N ILE A 197 -19.39 2.28 14.76
CA ILE A 197 -19.12 3.51 14.00
C ILE A 197 -20.42 4.24 13.67
N ASP A 198 -21.43 3.52 13.18
CA ASP A 198 -22.72 4.10 12.83
C ASP A 198 -23.42 4.70 14.06
N TRP A 199 -23.40 3.99 15.19
CA TRP A 199 -23.98 4.48 16.45
C TRP A 199 -23.27 5.74 16.96
N MET A 200 -21.93 5.71 17.01
CA MET A 200 -21.11 6.84 17.46
C MET A 200 -21.28 8.05 16.55
N THR A 201 -21.28 7.84 15.23
CA THR A 201 -21.48 8.90 14.25
C THR A 201 -22.82 9.59 14.43
N LYS A 202 -23.91 8.82 14.58
CA LYS A 202 -25.26 9.37 14.86
C LYS A 202 -25.28 10.15 16.18
N SER A 203 -24.66 9.62 17.23
CA SER A 203 -24.60 10.29 18.53
C SER A 203 -23.81 11.61 18.47
N LEU A 204 -22.69 11.66 17.74
CA LEU A 204 -21.87 12.87 17.58
C LEU A 204 -22.63 13.92 16.77
N GLN A 205 -23.24 13.54 15.64
CA GLN A 205 -24.05 14.43 14.82
C GLN A 205 -25.24 15.02 15.60
N ALA A 206 -25.93 14.22 16.43
CA ALA A 206 -27.01 14.69 17.28
C ALA A 206 -26.57 15.73 18.34
N ARG A 207 -25.28 15.77 18.67
CA ARG A 207 -24.67 16.74 19.60
C ARG A 207 -24.01 17.92 18.89
N GLY A 208 -24.15 18.03 17.57
CA GLY A 208 -23.49 19.06 16.76
C GLY A 208 -21.97 18.88 16.63
N MET A 209 -21.43 17.73 17.03
CA MET A 209 -20.01 17.40 16.97
C MET A 209 -19.68 16.85 15.59
N THR A 210 -19.47 17.74 14.60
CA THR A 210 -19.41 17.36 13.18
C THR A 210 -18.14 17.79 12.44
N GLU A 211 -17.23 18.49 13.12
CA GLU A 211 -15.92 18.89 12.60
C GLU A 211 -15.04 17.69 12.21
N PRO A 212 -14.04 17.86 11.31
CA PRO A 212 -13.18 16.77 10.83
C PRO A 212 -12.57 15.88 11.93
N TRP A 213 -12.14 16.43 13.06
CA TRP A 213 -11.56 15.63 14.16
C TRP A 213 -12.56 14.66 14.82
N HIS A 214 -13.87 14.90 14.69
CA HIS A 214 -14.89 13.99 15.19
C HIS A 214 -14.99 12.71 14.35
N HIS A 215 -14.36 12.68 13.17
CA HIS A 215 -14.07 11.44 12.46
C HIS A 215 -13.31 10.47 13.36
N GLY A 216 -12.18 10.87 13.95
CA GLY A 216 -11.42 10.03 14.87
C GLY A 216 -12.22 9.67 16.14
N THR A 217 -13.00 10.62 16.68
CA THR A 217 -13.87 10.39 17.83
C THR A 217 -14.93 9.32 17.56
N SER A 218 -15.43 9.20 16.32
CA SER A 218 -16.48 8.23 15.95
C SER A 218 -15.99 6.77 15.94
N ARG A 219 -14.68 6.55 15.92
CA ARG A 219 -14.03 5.24 15.73
C ARG A 219 -12.75 5.11 16.56
N PRO A 220 -12.87 5.17 17.90
CA PRO A 220 -11.71 5.04 18.80
C PRO A 220 -10.99 3.70 18.58
N PRO A 221 -9.71 3.56 18.98
CA PRO A 221 -8.87 2.38 18.68
C PRO A 221 -9.49 1.01 19.02
N ILE A 222 -10.36 0.95 20.03
CA ILE A 222 -11.07 -0.28 20.42
C ILE A 222 -12.00 -0.82 19.30
N VAL A 223 -12.52 0.05 18.45
CA VAL A 223 -13.37 -0.30 17.30
C VAL A 223 -12.61 -1.10 16.24
N GLU A 224 -11.36 -0.71 15.98
CA GLU A 224 -10.44 -1.48 15.13
C GLU A 224 -10.06 -2.79 15.82
N SER A 225 -9.68 -2.71 17.11
CA SER A 225 -9.18 -3.86 17.87
C SER A 225 -10.20 -5.00 18.01
N GLU A 226 -11.48 -4.68 18.25
CA GLU A 226 -12.55 -5.68 18.28
C GLU A 226 -12.69 -6.39 16.94
N ALA A 227 -12.80 -5.63 15.85
CA ALA A 227 -12.99 -6.17 14.52
C ALA A 227 -11.77 -7.01 14.07
N THR A 228 -10.54 -6.57 14.41
CA THR A 228 -9.33 -7.35 14.17
C THR A 228 -9.40 -8.68 14.91
N HIS A 229 -9.73 -8.68 16.20
CA HIS A 229 -9.83 -9.94 16.95
C HIS A 229 -10.87 -10.89 16.35
N ARG A 230 -12.05 -10.37 16.00
CA ARG A 230 -13.11 -11.15 15.37
C ARG A 230 -12.66 -11.73 14.02
N ALA A 231 -12.01 -10.93 13.16
CA ALA A 231 -11.46 -11.41 11.90
C ALA A 231 -10.43 -12.55 12.10
N LEU A 232 -9.56 -12.45 13.10
CA LEU A 232 -8.58 -13.50 13.40
C LEU A 232 -9.23 -14.79 13.91
N VAL A 233 -10.30 -14.70 14.69
CA VAL A 233 -11.09 -15.87 15.11
C VAL A 233 -11.67 -16.60 13.89
N LEU A 234 -12.24 -15.86 12.92
CA LEU A 234 -12.77 -16.43 11.69
C LEU A 234 -11.66 -17.04 10.82
N ALA A 235 -10.51 -16.37 10.70
CA ALA A 235 -9.34 -16.84 9.97
C ALA A 235 -8.78 -18.15 10.55
N GLU A 236 -8.71 -18.23 11.87
CA GLU A 236 -8.24 -19.41 12.60
C GLU A 236 -9.21 -20.58 12.43
N LEU A 237 -10.53 -20.33 12.55
CA LEU A 237 -11.55 -21.35 12.34
C LEU A 237 -11.45 -21.99 10.95
N MET A 238 -11.16 -21.17 9.93
CA MET A 238 -11.02 -21.62 8.54
C MET A 238 -9.61 -22.09 8.16
N ASP A 239 -8.61 -21.94 9.04
CA ASP A 239 -7.19 -22.17 8.73
C ASP A 239 -6.76 -21.46 7.43
N THR A 240 -7.18 -20.20 7.29
CA THR A 240 -6.98 -19.40 6.07
C THR A 240 -5.99 -18.26 6.35
N PRO A 241 -4.91 -18.11 5.55
CA PRO A 241 -4.03 -16.96 5.63
C PRO A 241 -4.76 -15.63 5.41
N MET A 242 -4.43 -14.65 6.23
CA MET A 242 -5.10 -13.35 6.22
C MET A 242 -4.09 -12.22 6.45
N LEU A 243 -4.28 -11.11 5.74
CA LEU A 243 -3.61 -9.84 6.02
C LEU A 243 -4.61 -8.82 6.58
N ILE A 244 -4.32 -8.26 7.75
CA ILE A 244 -5.06 -7.10 8.29
C ILE A 244 -4.44 -5.85 7.69
N VAL A 245 -5.23 -5.08 6.93
CA VAL A 245 -4.74 -3.87 6.24
C VAL A 245 -4.65 -2.66 7.16
N HIS A 246 -3.78 -1.69 6.79
CA HIS A 246 -3.67 -0.34 7.37
C HIS A 246 -3.93 -0.25 8.89
N VAL A 247 -3.28 -1.13 9.65
CA VAL A 247 -3.42 -1.26 11.10
C VAL A 247 -2.83 -0.03 11.78
N SER A 248 -3.57 0.50 12.74
CA SER A 248 -3.22 1.73 13.45
C SER A 248 -3.42 1.63 14.97
N ALA A 249 -4.27 0.72 15.45
CA ALA A 249 -4.64 0.63 16.86
C ALA A 249 -3.63 -0.22 17.66
N PRO A 250 -3.12 0.27 18.81
CA PRO A 250 -2.19 -0.47 19.67
C PRO A 250 -2.63 -1.89 20.05
N GLU A 251 -3.89 -2.06 20.45
CA GLU A 251 -4.37 -3.38 20.86
C GLU A 251 -4.58 -4.31 19.66
N ALA A 252 -4.93 -3.79 18.48
CA ALA A 252 -4.94 -4.57 17.25
C ALA A 252 -3.54 -5.13 16.93
N ILE A 253 -2.48 -4.32 17.10
CA ILE A 253 -1.08 -4.75 16.95
C ILE A 253 -0.76 -5.90 17.93
N ASN A 254 -1.16 -5.77 19.20
CA ASN A 254 -0.96 -6.81 20.21
C ASN A 254 -1.69 -8.11 19.86
N ILE A 255 -2.94 -8.02 19.41
CA ILE A 255 -3.76 -9.17 19.01
C ILE A 255 -3.12 -9.90 17.82
N ILE A 256 -2.69 -9.16 16.80
CA ILE A 256 -1.96 -9.70 15.65
C ILE A 256 -0.68 -10.40 16.09
N ARG A 257 0.11 -9.76 16.97
CA ARG A 257 1.36 -10.35 17.46
C ARG A 257 1.13 -11.65 18.25
N LYS A 258 0.07 -11.72 19.07
CA LYS A 258 -0.32 -12.94 19.79
C LYS A 258 -0.69 -14.07 18.81
N ALA A 259 -1.42 -13.76 17.74
CA ALA A 259 -1.75 -14.72 16.69
C ALA A 259 -0.50 -15.24 15.95
N GLN A 260 0.42 -14.34 15.59
CA GLN A 260 1.70 -14.69 14.96
C GLN A 260 2.59 -15.53 15.88
N THR A 261 2.61 -15.25 17.19
CA THR A 261 3.35 -16.04 18.19
C THR A 261 2.85 -17.48 18.25
N ARG A 262 1.56 -17.68 17.99
CA ARG A 262 0.93 -19.00 17.85
C ARG A 262 1.10 -19.63 16.47
N LEU A 263 1.94 -19.01 15.62
CA LEU A 263 2.24 -19.40 14.25
C LEU A 263 1.04 -19.38 13.31
N LEU A 264 -0.06 -18.70 13.65
CA LEU A 264 -1.15 -18.50 12.70
C LEU A 264 -0.61 -17.73 11.47
N PRO A 265 -1.03 -18.07 10.24
CA PRO A 265 -0.58 -17.40 9.01
C PRO A 265 -1.25 -16.02 8.86
N ILE A 266 -1.03 -15.16 9.85
CA ILE A 266 -1.59 -13.82 9.97
C ILE A 266 -0.51 -12.79 9.70
N TYR A 267 -0.79 -11.96 8.71
CA TYR A 267 0.05 -10.86 8.27
C TYR A 267 -0.63 -9.54 8.61
N ALA A 268 0.16 -8.48 8.63
CA ALA A 268 -0.38 -7.15 8.86
C ALA A 268 0.33 -6.11 8.00
N GLU A 269 -0.42 -5.10 7.63
CA GLU A 269 0.04 -3.90 6.94
C GLU A 269 -0.20 -2.70 7.83
N THR A 270 0.72 -1.75 7.83
CA THR A 270 0.49 -0.40 8.33
C THR A 270 0.89 0.63 7.26
N CYS A 271 0.79 1.91 7.57
CA CYS A 271 1.01 3.00 6.64
C CYS A 271 1.90 4.11 7.24
N PRO A 272 2.70 4.84 6.44
CA PRO A 272 3.58 5.89 6.93
C PRO A 272 2.87 6.97 7.75
N HIS A 273 1.62 7.32 7.42
CA HIS A 273 0.86 8.33 8.15
C HIS A 273 0.58 7.92 9.60
N TYR A 274 0.44 6.63 9.92
CA TYR A 274 0.30 6.18 11.32
C TYR A 274 1.63 6.19 12.09
N ALA A 275 2.76 6.16 11.39
CA ALA A 275 4.09 6.21 12.01
C ALA A 275 4.61 7.64 12.23
N LEU A 276 4.01 8.63 11.56
CA LEU A 276 4.55 10.00 11.46
C LEU A 276 3.55 11.08 11.89
N LEU A 277 2.27 10.89 11.57
CA LEU A 277 1.21 11.84 11.88
C LEU A 277 0.36 11.33 13.05
N ASP A 278 -0.34 12.24 13.71
CA ASP A 278 -1.25 11.94 14.80
C ASP A 278 -2.56 12.72 14.63
N GLY A 279 -3.53 12.42 15.49
CA GLY A 279 -4.89 12.97 15.44
C GLY A 279 -4.95 14.49 15.52
N SER A 280 -3.88 15.17 15.98
CA SER A 280 -3.80 16.63 15.96
C SER A 280 -3.91 17.21 14.55
N GLN A 281 -3.52 16.46 13.51
CA GLN A 281 -3.62 16.91 12.12
C GLN A 281 -5.07 17.10 11.67
N MET A 282 -6.02 16.36 12.23
CA MET A 282 -7.46 16.54 11.96
C MET A 282 -8.07 17.70 12.76
N ARG A 283 -7.33 18.28 13.72
CA ARG A 283 -7.77 19.40 14.58
C ARG A 283 -7.32 20.78 14.07
N LYS A 284 -6.75 20.85 12.86
CA LYS A 284 -6.35 22.12 12.24
C LYS A 284 -7.54 23.07 12.08
N GLU A 285 -7.24 24.36 12.06
CA GLU A 285 -8.23 25.44 12.04
C GLU A 285 -9.19 25.35 10.84
N GLY A 286 -10.44 25.74 11.06
CA GLY A 286 -11.47 25.72 10.03
C GLY A 286 -11.73 24.29 9.54
N PHE A 287 -11.59 24.09 8.24
CA PHE A 287 -11.82 22.81 7.58
C PHE A 287 -10.52 22.11 7.13
N GLU A 288 -9.35 22.68 7.46
CA GLU A 288 -8.04 22.16 7.04
C GLU A 288 -7.77 20.74 7.57
N GLY A 289 -8.38 20.36 8.69
CA GLY A 289 -8.31 19.00 9.23
C GLY A 289 -8.83 17.93 8.27
N ALA A 290 -9.69 18.28 7.31
CA ALA A 290 -10.23 17.36 6.30
C ALA A 290 -9.14 16.72 5.42
N LYS A 291 -8.00 17.42 5.23
CA LYS A 291 -6.82 16.89 4.52
C LYS A 291 -6.27 15.61 5.15
N CYS A 292 -6.50 15.39 6.44
CA CYS A 292 -5.96 14.25 7.19
C CYS A 292 -7.04 13.22 7.60
N VAL A 293 -8.25 13.33 7.05
CA VAL A 293 -9.32 12.35 7.27
C VAL A 293 -9.08 11.09 6.41
N CYS A 294 -8.83 9.97 7.08
CA CYS A 294 -8.58 8.63 6.54
C CYS A 294 -9.17 7.56 7.48
N ALA A 295 -9.22 6.31 7.04
CA ALA A 295 -9.87 5.23 7.78
C ALA A 295 -9.04 3.93 7.77
N PRO A 296 -8.61 3.40 8.93
CA PRO A 296 -8.77 3.96 10.29
C PRO A 296 -8.22 5.40 10.44
N PRO A 297 -8.65 6.17 11.45
CA PRO A 297 -8.22 7.54 11.59
C PRO A 297 -6.78 7.61 12.14
N LEU A 298 -6.12 8.75 11.95
CA LEU A 298 -4.91 9.08 12.72
C LEU A 298 -5.24 9.04 14.22
N ARG A 299 -4.34 8.44 15.01
CA ARG A 299 -4.55 8.21 16.44
C ARG A 299 -4.07 9.39 17.28
N ASP A 300 -4.81 9.69 18.35
CA ASP A 300 -4.59 10.89 19.18
C ASP A 300 -3.39 10.74 20.15
N ASP A 301 -3.09 9.53 20.64
CA ASP A 301 -1.94 9.30 21.55
C ASP A 301 -0.63 9.38 20.75
N PRO A 302 0.27 10.34 21.02
CA PRO A 302 1.55 10.43 20.32
C PRO A 302 2.41 9.17 20.43
N MET A 303 2.23 8.38 21.49
CA MET A 303 2.93 7.11 21.70
C MET A 303 2.47 6.03 20.70
N ASP A 304 1.31 6.17 20.07
CA ASP A 304 0.85 5.22 19.06
C ASP A 304 1.80 5.18 17.86
N LYS A 305 2.42 6.30 17.49
CA LYS A 305 3.45 6.35 16.45
C LYS A 305 4.65 5.46 16.78
N GLU A 306 5.10 5.48 18.04
CA GLU A 306 6.20 4.65 18.50
C GLU A 306 5.83 3.17 18.48
N ARG A 307 4.58 2.83 18.82
CA ARG A 307 4.06 1.45 18.70
C ARG A 307 4.02 0.96 17.25
N ILE A 308 3.73 1.86 16.29
CA ILE A 308 3.84 1.53 14.87
C ILE A 308 5.29 1.21 14.51
N TRP A 309 6.26 2.03 14.94
CA TRP A 309 7.68 1.76 14.72
C TRP A 309 8.17 0.47 15.38
N GLU A 310 7.73 0.17 16.60
CA GLU A 310 8.00 -1.10 17.26
C GLU A 310 7.48 -2.28 16.44
N GLY A 311 6.24 -2.20 15.96
CA GLY A 311 5.63 -3.20 15.09
C GLY A 311 6.35 -3.40 13.75
N LEU A 312 6.89 -2.32 13.18
CA LEU A 312 7.72 -2.38 11.96
C LEU A 312 9.05 -3.08 12.26
N ALA A 313 9.72 -2.71 13.34
CA ALA A 313 11.02 -3.27 13.71
C ALA A 313 10.94 -4.76 14.11
N ASN A 314 9.88 -5.16 14.83
CA ASN A 314 9.72 -6.52 15.36
C ASN A 314 8.98 -7.50 14.43
N SER A 315 8.69 -7.07 13.19
CA SER A 315 7.99 -7.84 12.15
C SER A 315 6.52 -8.15 12.45
N THR A 316 5.87 -7.45 13.38
CA THR A 316 4.41 -7.56 13.52
C THR A 316 3.73 -7.11 12.24
N PHE A 317 4.20 -6.00 11.66
CA PHE A 317 3.85 -5.62 10.30
C PHE A 317 4.73 -6.37 9.31
N THR A 318 4.07 -7.05 8.38
CA THR A 318 4.68 -7.80 7.29
C THR A 318 5.01 -6.87 6.13
N VAL A 319 4.15 -5.89 5.85
CA VAL A 319 4.31 -4.93 4.76
C VAL A 319 3.97 -3.52 5.24
N ILE A 320 4.46 -2.51 4.52
CA ILE A 320 4.04 -1.12 4.68
C ILE A 320 3.58 -0.57 3.33
N SER A 321 2.36 -0.07 3.27
CA SER A 321 1.72 0.46 2.05
C SER A 321 1.27 1.89 2.29
N SER A 322 0.97 2.64 1.24
CA SER A 322 0.55 4.04 1.40
C SER A 322 -0.90 4.21 1.84
N ASP A 323 -1.78 3.26 1.50
CA ASP A 323 -3.24 3.45 1.47
C ASP A 323 -3.62 4.72 0.68
N HIS A 324 -2.92 4.90 -0.45
CA HIS A 324 -3.05 6.10 -1.26
C HIS A 324 -4.46 6.19 -1.85
N ALA A 325 -5.21 7.21 -1.43
CA ALA A 325 -6.60 7.45 -1.86
C ALA A 325 -6.86 8.96 -1.92
N PRO A 326 -6.27 9.68 -2.87
CA PRO A 326 -6.29 11.13 -2.88
C PRO A 326 -7.62 11.67 -3.41
N THR A 327 -8.11 12.72 -2.76
CA THR A 327 -9.17 13.59 -3.28
C THR A 327 -8.75 15.03 -3.02
N CYS A 328 -8.81 15.90 -4.02
CA CYS A 328 -8.36 17.29 -3.89
C CYS A 328 -9.06 18.00 -2.73
N TYR A 329 -8.33 18.84 -2.01
CA TYR A 329 -8.85 19.62 -0.91
C TYR A 329 -9.79 20.72 -1.37
N ASN A 330 -9.45 21.47 -2.44
CA ASN A 330 -10.22 22.63 -2.91
C ASN A 330 -11.30 22.28 -3.95
N ASP A 331 -11.48 21.01 -4.32
CA ASP A 331 -12.51 20.57 -5.27
C ASP A 331 -13.84 20.33 -4.54
N GLU A 332 -14.94 20.82 -5.12
CA GLU A 332 -16.33 20.60 -4.65
C GLU A 332 -16.72 19.11 -4.63
N ARG A 333 -16.07 18.27 -5.44
CA ARG A 333 -16.18 16.81 -5.46
C ARG A 333 -15.03 16.13 -4.73
N GLY A 334 -14.22 16.89 -4.01
CA GLY A 334 -13.13 16.42 -3.16
C GLY A 334 -13.45 16.59 -1.68
N LYS A 335 -12.48 17.04 -0.88
CA LYS A 335 -12.67 17.19 0.58
C LYS A 335 -13.80 18.18 0.93
N GLN A 336 -14.05 19.19 0.08
CA GLN A 336 -15.13 20.18 0.28
C GLN A 336 -16.53 19.55 0.37
N LEU A 337 -16.72 18.29 -0.05
CA LEU A 337 -17.98 17.58 0.17
C LEU A 337 -18.40 17.54 1.65
N GLY A 338 -17.47 17.58 2.60
CA GLY A 338 -17.82 17.71 4.02
C GLY A 338 -18.48 19.04 4.38
N LEU A 339 -18.23 20.12 3.62
CA LEU A 339 -18.92 21.40 3.78
C LEU A 339 -20.22 21.44 2.96
N ILE A 340 -20.20 20.90 1.74
CA ILE A 340 -21.29 20.97 0.77
C ILE A 340 -22.42 20.00 1.12
N GLN A 341 -22.09 18.74 1.41
CA GLN A 341 -23.05 17.72 1.82
C GLN A 341 -23.14 17.65 3.33
N ASN A 342 -23.75 18.69 3.90
CA ASN A 342 -23.74 18.92 5.33
C ASN A 342 -25.18 18.94 5.89
N PRO A 343 -25.76 17.76 6.19
CA PRO A 343 -27.14 17.66 6.67
C PRO A 343 -27.37 18.34 8.03
N THR A 344 -26.29 18.65 8.75
CA THR A 344 -26.32 19.32 10.04
C THR A 344 -26.25 20.84 9.96
N ASN A 345 -26.06 21.41 8.75
CA ASN A 345 -25.88 22.85 8.51
C ASN A 345 -24.80 23.51 9.40
N ASN A 346 -23.84 22.74 9.92
CA ASN A 346 -22.76 23.27 10.74
C ASN A 346 -21.74 23.97 9.84
N PRO A 347 -21.43 25.26 10.00
CA PRO A 347 -20.46 25.96 9.13
C PRO A 347 -19.06 25.33 9.12
N ARG A 348 -18.74 24.45 10.07
CA ARG A 348 -17.48 23.69 10.14
C ARG A 348 -17.52 22.33 9.41
N GLY A 349 -18.63 22.02 8.75
CA GLY A 349 -18.82 20.82 7.96
C GLY A 349 -19.34 19.60 8.71
N ASN A 350 -19.31 18.48 8.02
CA ASN A 350 -19.74 17.17 8.49
C ASN A 350 -18.69 16.12 8.12
N PHE A 351 -17.99 15.59 9.13
CA PHE A 351 -16.93 14.62 8.91
C PHE A 351 -17.38 13.35 8.17
N LYS A 352 -18.66 12.96 8.30
CA LYS A 352 -19.22 11.76 7.67
C LYS A 352 -19.18 11.84 6.14
N THR A 353 -19.28 13.05 5.58
CA THR A 353 -19.33 13.28 4.13
C THR A 353 -17.99 13.72 3.55
N ILE A 354 -16.94 13.80 4.37
CA ILE A 354 -15.57 13.99 3.89
C ILE A 354 -15.08 12.69 3.23
N PRO A 355 -14.65 12.71 1.96
CA PRO A 355 -14.01 11.56 1.34
C PRO A 355 -12.76 11.16 2.14
N ASN A 356 -12.74 9.90 2.58
CA ASN A 356 -11.63 9.34 3.35
C ASN A 356 -10.48 8.97 2.42
N GLY A 357 -9.25 9.27 2.85
CA GLY A 357 -8.03 8.91 2.14
C GLY A 357 -7.01 10.04 2.06
N LEU A 358 -5.73 9.66 1.91
CA LEU A 358 -4.60 10.58 1.83
C LEU A 358 -3.76 10.29 0.57
N PRO A 359 -3.15 11.29 -0.07
CA PRO A 359 -2.04 11.06 -0.99
C PRO A 359 -0.81 10.54 -0.22
N GLY A 360 0.02 9.70 -0.86
CA GLY A 360 1.12 9.03 -0.15
C GLY A 360 1.95 8.02 -0.95
N VAL A 361 1.56 7.66 -2.18
CA VAL A 361 2.29 6.67 -2.99
C VAL A 361 3.74 7.08 -3.28
N GLU A 362 3.97 8.37 -3.51
CA GLU A 362 5.30 8.96 -3.77
C GLU A 362 6.15 9.10 -2.52
N THR A 363 5.54 9.46 -1.40
CA THR A 363 6.28 9.73 -0.17
C THR A 363 6.54 8.46 0.65
N ARG A 364 5.82 7.36 0.42
CA ARG A 364 5.92 6.12 1.21
C ARG A 364 7.36 5.62 1.36
N THR A 365 8.03 5.44 0.24
CA THR A 365 9.38 4.86 0.20
C THR A 365 10.42 5.83 0.80
N PRO A 366 10.46 7.13 0.44
CA PRO A 366 11.40 8.09 1.04
C PRO A 366 11.15 8.35 2.54
N LEU A 367 9.89 8.37 2.99
CA LEU A 367 9.56 8.50 4.41
C LEU A 367 10.13 7.33 5.21
N LEU A 368 9.94 6.08 4.75
CA LEU A 368 10.47 4.91 5.45
C LEU A 368 12.00 4.89 5.45
N TRP A 369 12.64 5.31 4.36
CA TRP A 369 14.10 5.41 4.29
C TRP A 369 14.65 6.46 5.26
N SER A 370 14.16 7.70 5.16
CA SER A 370 14.62 8.82 5.99
C SER A 370 14.30 8.60 7.48
N GLU A 371 13.05 8.30 7.80
CA GLU A 371 12.58 8.24 9.19
C GLU A 371 12.87 6.90 9.85
N GLY A 372 13.02 5.84 9.06
CA GLY A 372 13.33 4.49 9.53
C GLY A 372 14.82 4.20 9.52
N VAL A 373 15.43 4.18 8.33
CA VAL A 373 16.83 3.76 8.16
C VAL A 373 17.80 4.82 8.65
N LEU A 374 17.67 6.06 8.16
CA LEU A 374 18.64 7.11 8.45
C LEU A 374 18.59 7.60 9.90
N LYS A 375 17.45 7.43 10.59
CA LYS A 375 17.32 7.66 12.03
C LYS A 375 17.62 6.43 12.90
N GLY A 376 18.04 5.31 12.29
CA GLY A 376 18.47 4.11 13.02
C GLY A 376 17.36 3.30 13.69
N ARG A 377 16.10 3.49 13.29
CA ARG A 377 14.95 2.72 13.82
C ARG A 377 14.87 1.32 13.21
N ILE A 378 15.25 1.19 11.94
CA ILE A 378 15.30 -0.09 11.20
C ILE A 378 16.57 -0.17 10.36
N THR A 379 17.01 -1.37 10.01
CA THR A 379 18.17 -1.57 9.11
C THR A 379 17.78 -1.36 7.65
N PRO A 380 18.75 -1.13 6.73
CA PRO A 380 18.49 -1.12 5.29
C PRO A 380 17.83 -2.41 4.79
N GLN A 381 18.21 -3.56 5.34
CA GLN A 381 17.61 -4.86 5.00
C GLN A 381 16.15 -4.92 5.43
N LYS A 382 15.83 -4.41 6.64
CA LYS A 382 14.46 -4.34 7.13
C LYS A 382 13.60 -3.38 6.30
N PHE A 383 14.19 -2.29 5.82
CA PHE A 383 13.56 -1.44 4.82
C PHE A 383 13.21 -2.23 3.55
N VAL A 384 14.14 -2.99 2.96
CA VAL A 384 13.87 -3.80 1.76
C VAL A 384 12.81 -4.87 2.03
N GLU A 385 12.86 -5.50 3.20
CA GLU A 385 11.86 -6.48 3.66
C GLU A 385 10.45 -5.89 3.63
N LEU A 386 10.23 -4.75 4.28
CA LEU A 386 8.93 -4.08 4.43
C LEU A 386 8.44 -3.37 3.16
N ASN A 387 9.36 -2.71 2.44
CA ASN A 387 9.07 -1.82 1.31
C ASN A 387 8.84 -2.54 -0.01
N SER A 388 9.39 -3.76 -0.14
CA SER A 388 9.47 -4.48 -1.42
C SER A 388 9.29 -5.99 -1.27
N THR A 389 10.19 -6.68 -0.55
CA THR A 389 10.29 -8.15 -0.62
C THR A 389 9.07 -8.87 -0.06
N ASN A 390 8.57 -8.46 1.12
CA ASN A 390 7.42 -9.15 1.73
C ASN A 390 6.14 -8.93 0.93
N ALA A 391 5.91 -7.75 0.36
CA ALA A 391 4.75 -7.52 -0.51
C ALA A 391 4.83 -8.39 -1.78
N ALA A 392 6.01 -8.47 -2.41
CA ALA A 392 6.21 -9.35 -3.56
C ALA A 392 5.99 -10.84 -3.21
N LYS A 393 6.45 -11.30 -2.04
CA LYS A 393 6.22 -12.67 -1.56
C LYS A 393 4.76 -12.93 -1.24
N LEU A 394 4.11 -12.01 -0.53
CA LEU A 394 2.73 -12.15 -0.05
C LEU A 394 1.74 -12.21 -1.21
N TYR A 395 1.97 -11.41 -2.25
CA TYR A 395 1.05 -11.26 -3.39
C TYR A 395 1.52 -11.97 -4.65
N GLY A 396 2.47 -12.90 -4.55
CA GLY A 396 2.84 -13.82 -5.64
C GLY A 396 3.59 -13.18 -6.81
N MET A 397 4.35 -12.13 -6.54
CA MET A 397 5.23 -11.46 -7.53
C MET A 397 6.71 -11.84 -7.35
N TYR A 398 7.07 -12.50 -6.24
CA TYR A 398 8.44 -12.96 -5.98
C TYR A 398 8.76 -14.25 -6.77
N PRO A 399 9.97 -14.40 -7.37
CA PRO A 399 11.11 -13.49 -7.30
C PRO A 399 11.19 -12.48 -8.47
N GLN A 400 10.18 -12.38 -9.33
CA GLN A 400 10.20 -11.42 -10.46
C GLN A 400 10.36 -9.98 -9.95
N LYS A 401 9.63 -9.62 -8.88
CA LYS A 401 9.70 -8.33 -8.19
C LYS A 401 10.25 -8.47 -6.77
N GLY A 402 10.67 -7.34 -6.20
CA GLY A 402 10.94 -7.20 -4.77
C GLY A 402 12.27 -7.77 -4.29
N THR A 403 13.23 -8.04 -5.19
CA THR A 403 14.59 -8.49 -4.84
C THR A 403 15.59 -8.10 -5.92
N ILE A 404 16.88 -8.12 -5.58
CA ILE A 404 17.99 -7.93 -6.52
C ILE A 404 18.71 -9.27 -6.67
N GLN A 405 18.39 -10.01 -7.72
CA GLN A 405 19.07 -11.26 -8.07
C GLN A 405 19.02 -11.52 -9.58
N PRO A 406 19.94 -12.32 -10.14
CA PRO A 406 19.84 -12.75 -11.53
C PRO A 406 18.48 -13.35 -11.88
N GLY A 407 17.87 -12.87 -12.97
CA GLY A 407 16.56 -13.30 -13.47
C GLY A 407 15.38 -12.44 -13.02
N SER A 408 15.53 -11.63 -11.97
CA SER A 408 14.51 -10.66 -11.54
C SER A 408 14.44 -9.45 -12.49
N ASP A 409 13.29 -8.79 -12.53
CA ASP A 409 13.16 -7.53 -13.25
C ASP A 409 14.10 -6.50 -12.62
N ALA A 410 14.77 -5.71 -13.45
CA ALA A 410 15.70 -4.68 -13.02
C ALA A 410 14.94 -3.42 -12.55
N ASP A 411 14.20 -3.61 -11.46
CA ASP A 411 13.42 -2.60 -10.77
C ASP A 411 14.18 -2.15 -9.52
N LEU A 412 14.75 -0.95 -9.53
CA LEU A 412 15.75 -0.53 -8.55
C LEU A 412 15.53 0.92 -8.11
N ILE A 413 15.94 1.21 -6.88
CA ILE A 413 16.10 2.56 -6.33
C ILE A 413 17.59 2.75 -6.08
N ILE A 414 18.16 3.82 -6.60
CA ILE A 414 19.51 4.27 -6.25
C ILE A 414 19.37 5.47 -5.32
N TRP A 415 19.83 5.32 -4.08
CA TRP A 415 19.90 6.40 -3.10
C TRP A 415 21.19 7.21 -3.25
N ARG A 416 21.21 8.43 -2.74
CA ARG A 416 22.44 9.23 -2.68
C ARG A 416 23.38 8.62 -1.64
N SER A 417 24.68 8.74 -1.86
CA SER A 417 25.67 8.31 -0.87
C SER A 417 25.73 9.30 0.28
N ASP A 418 26.29 8.89 1.42
CA ASP A 418 26.41 9.78 2.59
C ASP A 418 27.13 11.10 2.27
N LYS A 419 28.00 11.12 1.25
CA LYS A 419 28.73 12.31 0.81
C LYS A 419 27.92 13.24 -0.10
N SER A 420 26.90 12.72 -0.78
CA SER A 420 26.09 13.45 -1.77
C SER A 420 24.63 13.61 -1.36
N ARG A 421 24.22 13.03 -0.23
CA ARG A 421 22.89 13.15 0.36
C ARG A 421 22.52 14.63 0.55
N LYS A 422 21.27 14.97 0.24
CA LYS A 422 20.72 16.32 0.32
C LYS A 422 19.36 16.24 1.03
N PRO A 423 19.09 17.10 2.02
CA PRO A 423 17.75 17.20 2.61
C PRO A 423 16.70 17.53 1.56
N TYR A 424 15.55 16.86 1.63
CA TYR A 424 14.41 17.08 0.75
C TYR A 424 13.20 17.52 1.57
N LYS A 425 12.83 18.80 1.44
CA LYS A 425 11.58 19.32 2.02
C LYS A 425 10.41 18.94 1.12
N ILE A 426 9.48 18.14 1.65
CA ILE A 426 8.27 17.76 0.93
C ILE A 426 7.39 19.00 0.76
N GLU A 427 7.11 19.33 -0.51
CA GLU A 427 6.20 20.40 -0.89
C GLU A 427 5.31 19.88 -2.01
N ASN A 428 4.00 20.12 -1.94
CA ASN A 428 3.05 19.58 -2.92
C ASN A 428 3.43 19.92 -4.37
N SER A 429 3.98 21.11 -4.60
CA SER A 429 4.43 21.58 -5.91
C SER A 429 5.61 20.80 -6.50
N LYS A 430 6.28 19.95 -5.70
CA LYS A 430 7.39 19.10 -6.13
C LYS A 430 6.98 17.63 -6.30
N LEU A 431 5.75 17.28 -5.94
CA LEU A 431 5.20 15.94 -6.10
C LEU A 431 4.52 15.79 -7.46
N HIS A 432 4.34 14.56 -7.91
CA HIS A 432 3.95 14.21 -9.28
C HIS A 432 2.56 13.59 -9.37
N HIS A 433 1.76 13.74 -8.32
CA HIS A 433 0.32 13.42 -8.31
C HIS A 433 -0.53 14.60 -8.81
N ALA A 434 -1.82 14.37 -9.03
CA ALA A 434 -2.82 15.37 -9.39
C ALA A 434 -3.51 16.00 -8.17
N CYS A 435 -3.15 15.60 -6.95
CA CYS A 435 -3.72 16.17 -5.73
C CYS A 435 -3.14 17.57 -5.43
N ASP A 436 -3.98 18.47 -4.93
CA ASP A 436 -3.63 19.86 -4.62
C ASP A 436 -3.06 20.05 -3.19
N TYR A 437 -2.79 18.94 -2.47
CA TYR A 437 -2.10 18.95 -1.18
C TYR A 437 -1.39 17.62 -0.90
N THR A 438 -0.50 17.64 0.07
CA THR A 438 0.06 16.44 0.71
C THR A 438 -0.09 16.55 2.23
N PRO A 439 -0.41 15.45 2.97
CA PRO A 439 -0.47 15.50 4.43
C PRO A 439 0.93 15.66 5.05
N TYR A 440 1.99 15.50 4.27
CA TYR A 440 3.39 15.57 4.70
C TYR A 440 4.06 16.92 4.37
N GLU A 441 3.25 17.93 4.03
CA GLU A 441 3.73 19.26 3.63
C GLU A 441 4.68 19.84 4.69
N GLY A 442 5.87 20.28 4.25
CA GLY A 442 6.90 20.88 5.09
C GLY A 442 7.78 19.90 5.88
N ILE A 443 7.50 18.59 5.87
CA ILE A 443 8.40 17.59 6.47
C ILE A 443 9.71 17.57 5.67
N VAL A 444 10.84 17.62 6.39
CA VAL A 444 12.18 17.55 5.80
C VAL A 444 12.69 16.12 5.96
N LEU A 445 12.93 15.46 4.83
CA LEU A 445 13.60 14.17 4.76
C LEU A 445 15.10 14.36 4.59
N GLU A 446 15.87 13.41 5.11
CA GLU A 446 17.33 13.41 4.97
C GLU A 446 17.77 13.04 3.55
N ASP A 447 16.94 12.29 2.80
CA ASP A 447 17.29 11.83 1.45
C ASP A 447 16.03 11.60 0.59
N TRP A 448 16.24 11.51 -0.72
CA TRP A 448 15.23 11.20 -1.74
C TRP A 448 15.88 10.33 -2.84
N PRO A 449 15.14 9.44 -3.54
CA PRO A 449 15.68 8.68 -4.66
C PRO A 449 16.50 9.54 -5.61
N ARG A 450 17.72 9.11 -5.92
CA ARG A 450 18.55 9.70 -6.97
C ARG A 450 18.07 9.22 -8.33
N TYR A 451 17.86 7.92 -8.46
CA TYR A 451 17.27 7.30 -9.64
C TYR A 451 16.25 6.25 -9.24
N THR A 452 15.16 6.20 -9.98
CA THR A 452 14.27 5.04 -10.02
C THR A 452 14.46 4.36 -11.37
N ILE A 453 14.68 3.05 -11.35
CA ILE A 453 14.88 2.22 -12.54
C ILE A 453 13.71 1.23 -12.60
N LEU A 454 13.04 1.14 -13.75
CA LEU A 454 11.98 0.17 -14.02
C LEU A 454 12.39 -0.67 -15.22
N ARG A 455 12.54 -1.98 -15.02
CA ARG A 455 13.01 -2.95 -16.02
C ARG A 455 14.23 -2.44 -16.79
N GLY A 456 15.23 -2.00 -16.04
CA GLY A 456 16.53 -1.60 -16.58
C GLY A 456 16.59 -0.22 -17.23
N LYS A 457 15.51 0.57 -17.19
CA LYS A 457 15.49 1.93 -17.71
C LYS A 457 15.34 2.93 -16.56
N ILE A 458 16.12 4.01 -16.61
CA ILE A 458 15.90 5.16 -15.70
C ILE A 458 14.54 5.76 -16.04
N VAL A 459 13.64 5.77 -15.06
CA VAL A 459 12.28 6.30 -15.20
C VAL A 459 11.99 7.49 -14.30
N TYR A 460 12.89 7.78 -13.36
CA TYR A 460 12.90 9.01 -12.59
C TYR A 460 14.34 9.46 -12.35
N ASP A 461 14.59 10.74 -12.51
CA ASP A 461 15.85 11.41 -12.18
C ASP A 461 15.61 12.43 -11.06
N GLY A 462 16.19 12.16 -9.90
CA GLY A 462 16.02 12.98 -8.70
C GLY A 462 16.87 14.24 -8.66
N GLU A 463 17.73 14.51 -9.64
CA GLU A 463 18.42 15.80 -9.77
C GLU A 463 17.57 16.80 -10.56
N SER A 464 16.92 16.36 -11.64
CA SER A 464 15.93 17.17 -12.37
C SER A 464 14.53 17.14 -11.75
N ASN A 465 14.26 16.14 -10.89
CA ASN A 465 12.94 15.83 -10.35
C ASN A 465 11.91 15.55 -11.46
N GLU A 466 12.29 14.73 -12.45
CA GLU A 466 11.46 14.42 -13.62
C GLU A 466 11.18 12.93 -13.76
N VAL A 467 9.92 12.60 -14.06
CA VAL A 467 9.48 11.23 -14.41
C VAL A 467 9.54 11.06 -15.92
N LEU A 468 10.47 10.20 -16.35
CA LEU A 468 10.84 9.95 -17.75
C LEU A 468 10.02 8.84 -18.42
N ALA A 469 9.24 8.07 -17.65
CA ALA A 469 8.39 7.02 -18.19
C ALA A 469 7.18 7.60 -18.96
N PRO A 470 6.96 7.19 -20.23
CA PRO A 470 5.79 7.63 -20.99
C PRO A 470 4.51 6.89 -20.52
N PRO A 471 3.32 7.52 -20.64
CA PRO A 471 2.03 6.84 -20.44
C PRO A 471 1.93 5.50 -21.18
N GLY A 472 1.32 4.51 -20.55
CA GLY A 472 1.14 3.15 -21.11
C GLY A 472 2.39 2.28 -21.12
N SER A 473 3.50 2.73 -20.52
CA SER A 473 4.71 1.90 -20.40
C SER A 473 4.66 0.86 -19.28
N GLY A 474 3.76 1.02 -18.31
CA GLY A 474 3.51 0.04 -17.24
C GLY A 474 2.91 -1.25 -17.79
N LYS A 475 3.12 -2.37 -17.09
CA LYS A 475 2.55 -3.67 -17.47
C LYS A 475 1.72 -4.24 -16.33
N PHE A 476 0.57 -4.81 -16.68
CA PHE A 476 -0.17 -5.66 -15.77
C PHE A 476 0.65 -6.90 -15.41
N LEU A 477 0.72 -7.22 -14.13
CA LEU A 477 1.39 -8.38 -13.58
C LEU A 477 0.36 -9.48 -13.34
N GLN A 478 0.45 -10.57 -14.10
CA GLN A 478 -0.23 -11.81 -13.76
C GLN A 478 0.51 -12.45 -12.57
N ARG A 479 -0.12 -12.40 -11.38
CA ARG A 479 0.51 -12.83 -10.13
C ARG A 479 0.30 -14.32 -9.88
N GLY A 480 1.27 -14.94 -9.22
CA GLY A 480 1.16 -16.30 -8.69
C GLY A 480 0.54 -16.35 -7.30
N SER A 481 0.67 -17.50 -6.63
CA SER A 481 0.31 -17.65 -5.23
C SER A 481 1.39 -17.06 -4.30
N SER A 482 0.98 -16.74 -3.07
CA SER A 482 1.90 -16.32 -2.01
C SER A 482 3.02 -17.35 -1.79
N THR A 483 4.22 -16.87 -1.48
CA THR A 483 5.36 -17.70 -1.04
C THR A 483 5.58 -17.62 0.48
N LEU A 484 4.76 -16.87 1.20
CA LEU A 484 4.75 -16.84 2.66
C LEU A 484 4.00 -18.07 3.22
N PRO A 485 4.15 -18.39 4.52
CA PRO A 485 3.47 -19.52 5.16
C PRO A 485 1.95 -19.57 4.86
N GLY A 486 1.50 -20.73 4.40
CA GLY A 486 0.09 -20.98 4.07
C GLY A 486 -0.73 -21.58 5.23
N PRO A 487 -1.90 -22.17 4.92
CA PRO A 487 -2.68 -22.96 5.86
C PRO A 487 -1.83 -24.00 6.60
N ARG A 488 -2.09 -24.21 7.90
CA ARG A 488 -1.35 -25.17 8.74
C ARG A 488 -1.96 -26.57 8.72
N ASN A 489 -3.17 -26.70 8.17
CA ASN A 489 -4.02 -27.88 8.28
C ASN A 489 -4.29 -28.29 9.74
N GLN A 490 -4.41 -27.29 10.62
CA GLN A 490 -4.81 -27.46 12.02
C GLN A 490 -6.23 -26.95 12.22
N TRP A 491 -7.08 -27.76 12.86
CA TRP A 491 -8.51 -27.51 12.95
C TRP A 491 -8.98 -27.57 14.39
N LEU A 492 -9.94 -26.70 14.72
CA LEU A 492 -10.49 -26.56 16.08
C LEU A 492 -11.54 -27.62 16.44
N SER A 493 -12.07 -28.33 15.46
CA SER A 493 -13.08 -29.39 15.62
C SER A 493 -12.83 -30.52 14.62
N GLU A 494 -13.78 -31.47 14.49
CA GLU A 494 -13.75 -32.53 13.48
C GLU A 494 -14.10 -32.05 12.05
N TRP A 495 -14.63 -30.84 11.90
CA TRP A 495 -15.00 -30.27 10.60
C TRP A 495 -13.78 -30.05 9.70
N ARG A 496 -13.89 -30.39 8.42
CA ARG A 496 -12.85 -30.16 7.39
C ARG A 496 -13.51 -29.60 6.12
N PRO A 497 -12.83 -28.71 5.37
CA PRO A 497 -13.26 -28.31 4.04
C PRO A 497 -13.06 -29.49 3.06
N GLU A 498 -14.04 -29.72 2.19
CA GLU A 498 -14.01 -30.76 1.13
C GLU A 498 -13.04 -30.44 -0.02
#